data_AF-A0A3C0HGA7-F1
#
_entry.id   AF-A0A3C0HGA7-F1
#
_cell.length_a   1.000
_cell.length_b   1.000
_cell.length_c   1.000
_cell.angle_alpha   90.00
_cell.angle_beta   90.00
_cell.angle_gamma   90.00
#
_symmetry.space_group_name_H-M   'P 1'
#
loop_
_entity.id
_entity.type
_entity.pdbx_description
1 polymer ?
#
loop_
_entity_poly.entity_id
_entity_poly.type
_entity_poly.pdbx_seq_one_letter_code
_entity_poly.pdbx_strand_id
1 'polypeptide(L)' 'MFEGQSTADVEALIKSDPEFRQLYRRHQQLNRQVLDAELGVLPIDDLTLSRMKKEKLLAKDRLTRMFARTRH' A
#
# COMPACT_ATOMS: atom_id res chain seq x y z
N MET A 1 1.35 10.10 -6.42
CA MET A 1 0.70 9.65 -5.16
C MET A 1 -0.58 8.87 -5.51
N PHE A 2 -1.48 8.57 -4.55
CA PHE A 2 -2.84 8.09 -4.83
C PHE A 2 -3.70 9.29 -5.28
N GLU A 3 -3.32 9.96 -6.38
CA GLU A 3 -3.89 11.24 -6.88
C GLU A 3 -5.29 11.09 -7.51
N GLY A 4 -6.13 10.22 -6.96
CA GLY A 4 -7.48 10.00 -7.46
C GLY A 4 -8.34 9.08 -6.60
N GLN A 5 -7.83 8.56 -5.47
CA GLN A 5 -8.66 7.92 -4.46
C GLN A 5 -8.50 8.71 -3.18
N SER A 6 -9.57 9.41 -2.78
CA SER A 6 -9.63 10.09 -1.49
C SER A 6 -9.34 9.06 -0.41
N THR A 7 -8.49 9.39 0.55
CA THR A 7 -8.28 8.57 1.75
C THR A 7 -9.61 8.18 2.41
N ALA A 8 -10.62 9.04 2.30
CA ALA A 8 -12.00 8.79 2.73
C ALA A 8 -12.67 7.60 2.02
N ASP A 9 -12.55 7.46 0.70
CA ASP A 9 -13.10 6.31 -0.05
C ASP A 9 -12.38 5.02 0.35
N VAL A 10 -11.06 5.11 0.50
CA VAL A 10 -10.21 4.00 0.95
C VAL A 10 -10.62 3.60 2.37
N GLU A 11 -10.86 4.55 3.27
CA GLU A 11 -11.33 4.29 4.64
C GLU A 11 -12.73 3.69 4.70
N ALA A 12 -13.65 4.12 3.83
CA ALA A 12 -14.98 3.53 3.71
C ALA A 12 -14.93 2.07 3.24
N LEU A 13 -14.03 1.76 2.30
CA LEU A 13 -13.76 0.40 1.85
C LEU A 13 -13.00 -0.42 2.88
N ILE A 14 -12.07 0.16 3.64
CA ILE A 14 -11.42 -0.49 4.79
C ILE A 14 -12.45 -0.87 5.86
N LYS A 15 -13.48 -0.04 6.06
CA LYS A 15 -14.58 -0.32 6.99
C LYS A 15 -15.53 -1.39 6.47
N SER A 16 -15.82 -1.37 5.17
CA SER A 16 -16.78 -2.30 4.55
C SER A 16 -16.16 -3.66 4.18
N ASP A 17 -14.86 -3.69 3.89
CA ASP A 17 -14.15 -4.85 3.36
C ASP A 17 -12.89 -5.20 4.21
N PRO A 18 -12.91 -6.32 4.93
CA PRO A 18 -11.81 -6.71 5.82
C PRO A 18 -10.55 -7.14 5.06
N GLU A 19 -10.65 -7.64 3.83
CA GLU A 19 -9.49 -7.96 3.00
C GLU A 19 -8.77 -6.67 2.58
N PHE A 20 -9.55 -5.66 2.19
CA PHE A 20 -9.05 -4.33 1.84
C PHE A 20 -8.31 -3.67 3.01
N ARG A 21 -8.87 -3.78 4.22
CA ARG A 21 -8.21 -3.36 5.47
C ARG A 21 -6.87 -4.03 5.69
N GLN A 22 -6.80 -5.34 5.50
CA GLN A 22 -5.57 -6.10 5.75
C GLN A 22 -4.48 -5.70 4.74
N LEU A 23 -4.86 -5.52 3.48
CA LEU A 23 -3.98 -5.09 2.40
C LEU A 23 -3.46 -3.66 2.63
N TYR A 24 -4.32 -2.74 3.06
CA TYR A 24 -3.93 -1.37 3.39
C TYR A 24 -2.95 -1.30 4.56
N ARG A 25 -3.18 -2.07 5.62
CA ARG A 25 -2.23 -2.17 6.74
C ARG A 25 -0.88 -2.72 6.28
N ARG A 26 -0.87 -3.74 5.41
CA ARG A 26 0.35 -4.30 4.81
C ARG A 26 1.10 -3.23 4.02
N HIS A 27 0.40 -2.45 3.20
CA HIS A 27 0.96 -1.33 2.45
C HIS A 27 1.58 -0.27 3.36
N GLN A 28 0.89 0.15 4.43
CA GLN A 28 1.46 1.11 5.39
C GLN A 28 2.71 0.56 6.10
N GLN A 29 2.71 -0.73 6.45
CA GLN A 29 3.86 -1.38 7.08
C GLN A 29 5.06 -1.43 6.15
N LEU A 30 4.84 -1.77 4.87
CA LEU A 30 5.86 -1.74 3.83
C LEU A 30 6.37 -0.33 3.59
N ASN A 31 5.47 0.65 3.48
CA ASN A 31 5.85 2.04 3.26
C ASN A 31 6.67 2.59 4.43
N ARG A 32 6.35 2.20 5.67
CA ARG A 32 7.12 2.57 6.85
C ARG A 32 8.53 1.97 6.82
N GLN A 33 8.65 0.68 6.54
CA GLN A 33 9.96 0.04 6.39
C GLN A 33 10.77 0.64 5.22
N VAL A 34 10.13 1.02 4.11
CA VAL A 34 10.82 1.72 3.00
C VAL A 34 11.32 3.07 3.47
N LEU A 35 10.52 3.82 4.22
CA LEU A 35 10.91 5.13 4.74
C LEU A 35 12.09 5.01 5.70
N ASP A 36 12.06 4.05 6.63
CA ASP A 36 13.18 3.75 7.53
C ASP A 36 14.45 3.33 6.76
N ALA A 37 14.29 2.61 5.63
CA ALA A 37 15.38 2.28 4.71
C ALA A 37 15.96 3.51 4.02
N GLU A 38 15.10 4.38 3.48
CA GLU A 38 15.48 5.61 2.78
C GLU A 38 16.12 6.63 3.74
N LEU A 39 15.70 6.63 5.01
CA LEU A 39 16.31 7.43 6.08
C LEU A 39 17.68 6.89 6.53
N GLY A 40 18.11 5.72 6.03
CA GLY A 40 19.37 5.08 6.43
C GLY A 40 19.35 4.56 7.87
N VAL A 41 18.18 4.47 8.50
CA VAL A 41 17.99 3.96 9.88
C VAL A 41 18.16 2.45 9.91
N LEU A 42 17.80 1.77 8.82
CA LEU A 42 18.05 0.34 8.63
C LEU A 42 19.02 0.13 7.46
N PRO A 43 20.08 -0.67 7.62
CA PRO A 43 20.93 -1.08 6.50
C PRO A 43 20.16 -2.09 5.65
N ILE A 44 19.34 -1.58 4.74
CA ILE A 44 18.56 -2.43 3.82
C ILE A 44 19.20 -2.37 2.45
N ASP A 45 19.46 -3.54 1.88
CA ASP A 45 20.07 -3.71 0.57
C ASP A 45 19.20 -3.10 -0.54
N ASP A 46 19.80 -2.51 -1.57
CA ASP A 46 19.11 -1.93 -2.75
C ASP A 46 18.12 -2.90 -3.39
N LEU A 47 18.41 -4.20 -3.32
CA LEU A 47 17.52 -5.26 -3.79
C LEU A 47 16.21 -5.30 -2.99
N THR A 48 16.29 -5.08 -1.68
CA THR A 48 15.14 -5.04 -0.77
C THR A 48 14.34 -3.77 -0.98
N LEU A 49 15.00 -2.61 -1.14
CA LEU A 49 14.33 -1.35 -1.48
C LEU A 49 13.54 -1.48 -2.79
N SER A 50 14.13 -2.12 -3.80
CA SER A 50 13.49 -2.40 -5.08
C SER A 50 12.31 -3.37 -4.96
N ARG A 51 12.42 -4.40 -4.12
CA ARG A 51 11.31 -5.32 -3.81
C ARG A 51 10.17 -4.60 -3.12
N MET A 52 10.45 -3.72 -2.16
CA MET A 52 9.43 -2.99 -1.43
C MET A 52 8.74 -1.94 -2.29
N LYS A 53 9.46 -1.27 -3.21
CA LYS A 53 8.83 -0.42 -4.24
C LYS A 53 7.88 -1.22 -5.13
N LYS A 54 8.27 -2.44 -5.52
CA LYS A 54 7.38 -3.38 -6.24
C LYS A 54 6.17 -3.79 -5.41
N GLU A 55 6.35 -4.12 -4.13
CA GLU A 55 5.23 -4.47 -3.25
C GLU A 55 4.29 -3.29 -3.01
N LYS A 56 4.82 -2.07 -2.89
CA LYS A 56 4.02 -0.84 -2.83
C LYS A 56 3.18 -0.67 -4.10
N LEU A 57 3.78 -0.92 -5.26
CA LEU A 57 3.09 -0.89 -6.55
C LEU A 57 2.01 -1.99 -6.63
N LEU A 58 2.32 -3.23 -6.23
CA LEU A 58 1.38 -4.35 -6.24
C LEU A 58 0.23 -4.16 -5.26
N ALA A 59 0.50 -3.61 -4.08
CA ALA A 59 -0.53 -3.28 -3.11
C ALA A 59 -1.46 -2.20 -3.66
N LYS A 60 -0.91 -1.15 -4.27
CA LYS A 60 -1.71 -0.14 -4.99
C LYS A 60 -2.54 -0.79 -6.10
N ASP A 61 -1.95 -1.63 -6.94
CA ASP A 61 -2.64 -2.30 -8.04
C ASP A 61 -3.78 -3.20 -7.55
N ARG A 62 -3.56 -3.96 -6.47
CA ARG A 62 -4.59 -4.76 -5.80
C ARG A 62 -5.70 -3.90 -5.20
N LEU A 63 -5.37 -2.79 -4.53
CA LEU A 63 -6.36 -1.84 -4.00
C LEU A 63 -7.20 -1.28 -5.16
N THR A 64 -6.58 -0.88 -6.28
CA THR A 64 -7.29 -0.39 -7.46
C THR A 64 -8.20 -1.46 -8.08
N ARG A 65 -7.73 -2.71 -8.20
CA ARG A 65 -8.55 -3.83 -8.72
C ARG A 65 -9.73 -4.16 -7.82
N MET A 66 -9.53 -4.18 -6.50
CA MET A 66 -10.62 -4.40 -5.54
C MET A 66 -11.65 -3.26 -5.61
N PHE A 67 -11.19 -2.01 -5.66
CA PHE A 67 -12.08 -0.86 -5.86
C PHE A 67 -12.90 -0.95 -7.14
N ALA A 68 -12.24 -1.32 -8.26
CA ALA A 68 -12.91 -1.49 -9.54
C ALA A 68 -13.97 -2.60 -9.49
N ARG A 69 -13.73 -3.65 -8.71
CA ARG A 69 -14.66 -4.77 -8.51
C ARG A 69 -15.85 -4.40 -7.62
N THR A 70 -15.65 -3.60 -6.57
CA THR A 70 -16.73 -3.18 -5.67
C THR A 70 -17.63 -2.11 -6.29
N ARG A 71 -17.14 -1.34 -7.26
CA ARG A 71 -17.91 -0.30 -7.97
C ARG A 71 -18.75 -0.82 -9.15
N HIS A 72 -18.78 -2.14 -9.37
CA HIS A 72 -19.47 -2.79 -10.48
C HIS A 72 -20.59 -3.72 -9.98
#